data_AF-A0A3D2Z9C8-F1
#
_entry.id   AF-A0A3D2Z9C8-F1
#
_cell.length_a   1.000
_cell.length_b   1.000
_cell.length_c   1.000
_cell.angle_alpha   90.00
_cell.angle_beta   90.00
_cell.angle_gamma   90.00
#
_symmetry.space_group_name_H-M   'P 1'
#
loop_
_entity.id
_entity.type
_entity.pdbx_description
1 polymer ?
#
loop_
_entity_poly.entity_id
_entity_poly.type
_entity_poly.pdbx_seq_one_letter_code
_entity_poly.pdbx_strand_id
1 'polypeptide(L)'
;MSYRNVHLPEAPTGAQLQAAAQDYGAIARSMMEAIVERSEGAPDYPFVETKLDLITGRNFPERDPIRGRGAIYGWIQGRGLEALAGHARWWERRGEAAELVQRIRAVTTTVLAQLRVMRQRNDGRLSFFMTPEGEPFSLDDSGQPQPFSMAADHPYGFSDLFSAKGMFAAADWLGDGAAKGEALAYTRAVDEAIHESTFRSDQISLDPKNRAEPRDGYHTHGAAMIQLGAWAMLTAAGEADAIESGLRLLDYELTYHANIDGRWAHLQEGDFWEAVDDEGQPFVEPDGVILSDPGHSLEFVGLAMKFIGAAQAQASAVQVARLEVATAHMITLLGRNFDNGYLPGPQGISKAFDLASRRQLNTDMPWWNLPETIRAAAFCLPVAGNDGERNLCLRVLCDCHNAFREFVRPDLHLMAYQTRDECGLPVASIPATADADPGYHTGLSLLDAIDVIDSL
;
A
#
# COMPACT_ATOMS: atom_id res chain seq x y z
N MET A 1 18.41 -13.50 10.03
CA MET A 1 17.60 -14.74 10.08
C MET A 1 17.58 -15.34 8.68
N SER A 2 17.50 -16.66 8.54
CA SER A 2 17.49 -17.31 7.22
C SER A 2 16.05 -17.63 6.82
N TYR A 3 15.67 -17.30 5.57
CA TYR A 3 14.38 -17.64 4.99
C TYR A 3 14.28 -19.16 4.76
N ARG A 4 13.22 -19.78 5.29
CA ARG A 4 13.01 -21.24 5.26
C ARG A 4 11.94 -21.69 4.28
N ASN A 5 11.17 -20.77 3.72
CA ASN A 5 10.05 -21.05 2.82
C ASN A 5 9.01 -22.00 3.45
N VAL A 6 8.62 -21.72 4.70
CA VAL A 6 7.73 -22.61 5.46
C VAL A 6 6.34 -22.64 4.83
N HIS A 7 5.72 -23.81 4.72
CA HIS A 7 4.34 -23.96 4.30
C HIS A 7 3.42 -24.05 5.53
N LEU A 8 2.30 -23.32 5.54
CA LEU A 8 1.31 -23.40 6.61
C LEU A 8 0.23 -24.44 6.27
N PRO A 9 -0.12 -25.38 7.17
CA PRO A 9 -1.27 -26.25 6.97
C PRO A 9 -2.59 -25.45 7.13
N GLU A 10 -3.71 -26.04 6.71
CA GLU A 10 -5.06 -25.44 6.80
C GLU A 10 -5.44 -24.97 8.21
N ALA A 11 -4.98 -25.69 9.25
CA ALA A 11 -5.14 -25.31 10.65
C ALA A 11 -3.76 -25.15 11.31
N PRO A 12 -3.11 -23.99 11.17
CA PRO A 12 -1.76 -23.78 11.71
C PRO A 12 -1.78 -23.68 13.23
N THR A 13 -0.79 -24.27 13.87
CA THR A 13 -0.48 -24.03 15.29
C THR A 13 0.24 -22.69 15.46
N GLY A 14 0.23 -22.13 16.67
CA GLY A 14 0.99 -20.91 16.98
C GLY A 14 2.48 -21.03 16.65
N ALA A 15 3.09 -22.20 16.87
CA ALA A 15 4.48 -22.46 16.49
C ALA A 15 4.72 -22.40 14.98
N GLN A 16 3.74 -22.79 14.15
CA GLN A 16 3.84 -22.69 12.69
C GLN A 16 3.63 -21.26 12.22
N LEU A 17 2.72 -20.50 12.83
CA LEU A 17 2.57 -19.06 12.56
C LEU A 17 3.87 -18.31 12.91
N GLN A 18 4.48 -18.63 14.05
CA GLN A 18 5.78 -18.11 14.45
C GLN A 18 6.90 -18.49 13.46
N ALA A 19 6.82 -19.68 12.87
CA ALA A 19 7.76 -20.07 11.84
C ALA A 19 7.61 -19.24 10.55
N ALA A 20 6.38 -18.87 10.17
CA ALA A 20 6.10 -17.96 9.05
C ALA A 20 6.56 -16.53 9.36
N ALA A 21 6.32 -16.03 10.59
CA ALA A 21 6.80 -14.73 11.04
C ALA A 21 8.34 -14.58 10.96
N GLN A 22 9.09 -15.67 11.19
CA GLN A 22 10.55 -15.66 10.98
C GLN A 22 10.93 -15.51 9.50
N ASP A 23 10.16 -16.08 8.59
CA ASP A 23 10.36 -15.90 7.14
C ASP A 23 10.02 -14.45 6.74
N TYR A 24 8.96 -13.86 7.31
CA TYR A 24 8.61 -12.45 7.13
C TYR A 24 9.74 -11.52 7.55
N GLY A 25 10.34 -11.74 8.72
CA GLY A 25 11.48 -10.96 9.19
C GLY A 25 12.72 -11.12 8.29
N ALA A 26 12.94 -12.32 7.72
CA ALA A 26 14.01 -12.55 6.76
C ALA A 26 13.78 -11.81 5.43
N ILE A 27 12.55 -11.79 4.92
CA ILE A 27 12.15 -11.03 3.72
C ILE A 27 12.38 -9.53 3.95
N ALA A 28 11.77 -8.96 4.99
CA ALA A 28 11.86 -7.53 5.30
C ALA A 28 13.32 -7.06 5.45
N ARG A 29 14.14 -7.86 6.15
CA ARG A 29 15.57 -7.56 6.31
C ARG A 29 16.35 -7.65 5.00
N SER A 30 16.20 -8.73 4.25
CA SER A 30 16.99 -8.95 3.02
C SER A 30 16.65 -7.93 1.94
N MET A 31 15.38 -7.56 1.81
CA MET A 31 14.95 -6.49 0.89
C MET A 31 15.56 -5.15 1.28
N MET A 32 15.54 -4.79 2.57
CA MET A 32 16.06 -3.50 3.02
C MET A 32 17.60 -3.44 2.93
N GLU A 33 18.30 -4.53 3.22
CA GLU A 33 19.74 -4.65 2.97
C GLU A 33 20.05 -4.38 1.48
N ALA A 34 19.31 -5.01 0.57
CA ALA A 34 19.51 -4.80 -0.87
C ALA A 34 19.19 -3.37 -1.32
N ILE A 35 18.10 -2.76 -0.82
CA ILE A 35 17.74 -1.37 -1.13
C ILE A 35 18.85 -0.41 -0.69
N VAL A 36 19.31 -0.55 0.56
CA VAL A 36 20.36 0.29 1.12
C VAL A 36 21.68 0.11 0.36
N GLU A 37 22.10 -1.13 0.10
CA GLU A 37 23.33 -1.41 -0.68
C GLU A 37 23.29 -0.81 -2.08
N ARG A 38 22.13 -0.88 -2.74
CA ARG A 38 21.96 -0.30 -4.07
C ARG A 38 22.00 1.23 -4.06
N SER A 39 21.36 1.86 -3.06
CA SER A 39 21.42 3.31 -2.88
C SER A 39 22.84 3.79 -2.54
N GLU A 40 23.55 3.10 -1.65
CA GLU A 40 24.95 3.41 -1.31
C GLU A 40 25.91 3.21 -2.50
N GLY A 41 25.63 2.20 -3.35
CA GLY A 41 26.40 1.93 -4.57
C GLY A 41 26.18 2.93 -5.70
N ALA A 42 25.24 3.87 -5.56
CA ALA A 42 24.93 4.90 -6.55
C ALA A 42 24.88 6.30 -5.89
N PRO A 43 26.02 6.84 -5.42
CA PRO A 43 26.04 8.10 -4.66
C PRO A 43 25.52 9.32 -5.43
N ASP A 44 25.59 9.29 -6.77
CA ASP A 44 25.05 10.35 -7.65
C ASP A 44 23.53 10.19 -7.92
N TYR A 45 22.88 9.21 -7.30
CA TYR A 45 21.46 8.91 -7.42
C TYR A 45 20.77 9.05 -6.04
N PRO A 46 20.34 10.27 -5.64
CA PRO A 46 19.83 10.56 -4.30
C PRO A 46 18.37 10.08 -4.07
N PHE A 47 18.06 8.87 -4.52
CA PHE A 47 16.73 8.26 -4.50
C PHE A 47 16.79 6.83 -3.96
N VAL A 48 15.64 6.31 -3.56
CA VAL A 48 15.46 4.88 -3.32
C VAL A 48 15.62 4.15 -4.66
N GLU A 49 16.58 3.21 -4.70
CA GLU A 49 17.02 2.56 -5.93
C GLU A 49 16.50 1.11 -6.01
N THR A 50 15.31 0.97 -6.60
CA THR A 50 14.66 -0.31 -6.88
C THR A 50 14.41 -0.56 -8.38
N LYS A 51 15.21 0.04 -9.27
CA LYS A 51 15.22 -0.19 -10.72
C LYS A 51 15.83 -1.56 -11.07
N LEU A 52 15.08 -2.61 -10.75
CA LEU A 52 15.47 -4.00 -10.93
C LEU A 52 14.33 -4.78 -11.59
N ASP A 53 14.64 -5.49 -12.68
CA ASP A 53 13.69 -6.40 -13.31
C ASP A 53 13.57 -7.66 -12.46
N LEU A 54 12.42 -7.81 -11.80
CA LEU A 54 12.12 -8.93 -10.91
C LEU A 54 11.83 -10.24 -11.65
N ILE A 55 11.76 -10.24 -12.99
CA ILE A 55 11.71 -11.45 -13.80
C ILE A 55 13.13 -11.91 -14.11
N THR A 56 13.95 -11.03 -14.69
CA THR A 56 15.28 -11.41 -15.20
C THR A 56 16.40 -11.30 -14.16
N GLY A 57 16.18 -10.59 -13.06
CA GLY A 57 17.18 -10.30 -12.03
C GLY A 57 18.22 -9.25 -12.45
N ARG A 58 17.99 -8.54 -13.57
CA ARG A 58 18.93 -7.55 -14.12
C ARG A 58 18.42 -6.14 -13.86
N ASN A 59 19.33 -5.19 -13.73
CA ASN A 59 18.95 -3.78 -13.74
C ASN A 59 18.28 -3.44 -15.07
N PHE A 60 17.29 -2.54 -15.02
CA PHE A 60 16.72 -1.99 -16.25
C PHE A 60 17.76 -1.18 -17.03
N PRO A 61 17.63 -1.08 -18.37
CA PRO A 61 18.52 -0.25 -19.17
C PRO A 61 18.50 1.21 -18.72
N GLU A 62 19.67 1.85 -18.62
CA GLU A 62 19.78 3.23 -18.13
C GLU A 62 18.95 4.24 -18.93
N ARG A 63 18.82 4.00 -20.24
CA ARG A 63 18.10 4.87 -21.19
C ARG A 63 16.65 4.47 -21.41
N ASP A 64 16.13 3.50 -20.66
CA ASP A 64 14.71 3.16 -20.72
C ASP A 64 13.89 4.35 -20.17
N PRO A 65 12.93 4.90 -20.93
CA PRO A 65 12.21 6.13 -20.55
C PRO A 65 11.25 5.94 -19.37
N ILE A 66 10.92 4.69 -19.03
CA ILE A 66 9.94 4.34 -17.98
C ILE A 66 10.65 3.68 -16.79
N ARG A 67 11.66 2.86 -17.06
CA ARG A 67 12.29 1.96 -16.09
C ARG A 67 13.73 2.34 -15.76
N GLY A 68 14.34 3.22 -16.53
CA GLY A 68 15.69 3.69 -16.31
C GLY A 68 15.79 4.68 -15.15
N ARG A 69 17.02 4.99 -14.74
CA ARG A 69 17.31 5.97 -13.68
C ARG A 69 16.90 7.40 -14.03
N GLY A 70 16.67 7.69 -15.31
CA GLY A 70 16.14 8.98 -15.76
C GLY A 70 14.66 9.22 -15.39
N ALA A 71 13.92 8.17 -15.02
CA ALA A 71 12.52 8.25 -14.63
C ALA A 71 12.37 8.00 -13.12
N ILE A 72 12.13 9.05 -12.35
CA ILE A 72 11.87 9.00 -10.91
C ILE A 72 10.36 8.92 -10.68
N TYR A 73 9.92 7.89 -9.96
CA TYR A 73 8.51 7.75 -9.58
C TYR A 73 8.25 8.44 -8.24
N GLY A 74 7.39 9.46 -8.21
CA GLY A 74 6.97 10.11 -6.97
C GLY A 74 6.42 9.11 -5.94
N TRP A 75 5.62 8.14 -6.41
CA TRP A 75 5.07 7.06 -5.60
C TRP A 75 6.15 6.24 -4.90
N ILE A 76 7.18 5.81 -5.62
CA ILE A 76 8.25 4.95 -5.09
C ILE A 76 9.07 5.68 -4.05
N GLN A 77 9.35 6.97 -4.26
CA GLN A 77 10.14 7.74 -3.31
C GLN A 77 9.36 8.02 -2.02
N GLY A 78 8.07 8.39 -2.11
CA GLY A 78 7.21 8.52 -0.94
C GLY A 78 7.05 7.21 -0.16
N ARG A 79 6.70 6.13 -0.87
CA ARG A 79 6.60 4.77 -0.29
C ARG A 79 7.92 4.33 0.34
N GLY A 80 9.04 4.59 -0.32
CA GLY A 80 10.36 4.23 0.15
C GLY A 80 10.77 4.98 1.41
N LEU A 81 10.46 6.28 1.54
CA LEU A 81 10.69 7.01 2.78
C LEU A 81 9.89 6.45 3.95
N GLU A 82 8.62 6.10 3.73
CA GLU A 82 7.82 5.44 4.76
C GLU A 82 8.39 4.08 5.14
N ALA A 83 8.76 3.27 4.15
CA ALA A 83 9.34 1.96 4.36
C ALA A 83 10.65 2.03 5.15
N LEU A 84 11.59 2.88 4.74
CA LEU A 84 12.88 3.08 5.42
C LEU A 84 12.66 3.47 6.89
N ALA A 85 11.83 4.47 7.16
CA ALA A 85 11.55 4.92 8.52
C ALA A 85 10.82 3.87 9.35
N GLY A 86 9.83 3.19 8.76
CA GLY A 86 9.04 2.15 9.42
C GLY A 86 9.87 0.93 9.83
N HIS A 87 10.73 0.43 8.93
CA HIS A 87 11.63 -0.68 9.21
C HIS A 87 12.65 -0.31 10.28
N ALA A 88 13.25 0.88 10.17
CA ALA A 88 14.23 1.34 11.15
C ALA A 88 13.60 1.46 12.55
N ARG A 89 12.42 2.06 12.67
CA ARG A 89 11.68 2.11 13.95
C ARG A 89 11.38 0.72 14.50
N TRP A 90 10.97 -0.22 13.64
CA TRP A 90 10.65 -1.58 14.08
C TRP A 90 11.88 -2.29 14.66
N TRP A 91 13.02 -2.23 13.97
CA TRP A 91 14.28 -2.80 14.47
C TRP A 91 14.80 -2.08 15.71
N GLU A 92 14.72 -0.75 15.78
CA GLU A 92 15.10 0.03 16.96
C GLU A 92 14.28 -0.38 18.19
N ARG A 93 12.94 -0.54 18.06
CA ARG A 93 12.07 -0.99 19.16
C ARG A 93 12.45 -2.39 19.68
N ARG A 94 12.94 -3.26 18.80
CA ARG A 94 13.36 -4.63 19.15
C ARG A 94 14.82 -4.74 19.57
N GLY A 95 15.60 -3.67 19.45
CA GLY A 95 17.05 -3.69 19.71
C GLY A 95 17.82 -4.54 18.69
N GLU A 96 17.33 -4.63 17.45
CA GLU A 96 17.89 -5.46 16.39
C GLU A 96 18.52 -4.61 15.27
N ALA A 97 19.36 -5.24 14.43
CA ALA A 97 19.88 -4.68 13.17
C ALA A 97 20.49 -3.26 13.23
N ALA A 98 21.14 -2.89 14.34
CA ALA A 98 21.64 -1.53 14.59
C ALA A 98 22.51 -0.95 13.47
N GLU A 99 23.38 -1.75 12.85
CA GLU A 99 24.22 -1.31 11.72
C GLU A 99 23.39 -0.97 10.48
N LEU A 100 22.39 -1.81 10.15
CA LEU A 100 21.48 -1.55 9.03
C LEU A 100 20.63 -0.31 9.30
N VAL A 101 20.13 -0.12 10.52
CA VAL A 101 19.39 1.08 10.93
C VAL A 101 20.20 2.36 10.70
N GLN A 102 21.50 2.36 11.03
CA GLN A 102 22.37 3.50 10.77
C GLN A 102 22.54 3.80 9.28
N ARG A 103 22.67 2.76 8.45
CA ARG A 103 22.78 2.91 7.00
C ARG A 103 21.46 3.42 6.39
N ILE A 104 20.33 2.88 6.84
CA ILE A 104 18.99 3.38 6.49
C ILE A 104 18.88 4.88 6.81
N ARG A 105 19.37 5.32 7.97
CA ARG A 105 19.33 6.73 8.37
C ARG A 105 19.99 7.63 7.34
N ALA A 106 21.16 7.25 6.83
CA ALA A 106 21.85 8.02 5.80
C ALA A 106 21.07 8.10 4.48
N VAL A 107 20.49 6.97 4.03
CA VAL A 107 19.66 6.91 2.82
C VAL A 107 18.41 7.78 3.00
N THR A 108 17.67 7.61 4.11
CA THR A 108 16.47 8.41 4.42
C THR A 108 16.76 9.90 4.44
N THR A 109 17.85 10.33 5.08
CA THR A 109 18.24 11.76 5.10
C THR A 109 18.45 12.31 3.68
N THR A 110 19.12 11.54 2.83
CA THR A 110 19.41 11.95 1.44
C THR A 110 18.13 12.05 0.61
N VAL A 111 17.29 11.02 0.64
CA VAL A 111 16.03 10.98 -0.13
C VAL A 111 15.05 12.04 0.35
N LEU A 112 14.92 12.24 1.67
CA LEU A 112 14.05 13.27 2.23
C LEU A 112 14.48 14.66 1.78
N ALA A 113 15.79 14.97 1.83
CA ALA A 113 16.30 16.24 1.37
C ALA A 113 16.01 16.44 -0.14
N GLN A 114 16.20 15.40 -0.95
CA GLN A 114 15.95 15.48 -2.38
C GLN A 114 14.48 15.70 -2.73
N LEU A 115 13.54 14.99 -2.07
CA LEU A 115 12.11 15.22 -2.31
C LEU A 115 11.68 16.64 -1.92
N ARG A 116 12.24 17.20 -0.84
CA ARG A 116 11.97 18.59 -0.45
C ARG A 116 12.44 19.59 -1.52
N VAL A 117 13.61 19.36 -2.12
CA VAL A 117 14.12 20.17 -3.24
C VAL A 117 13.20 20.06 -4.45
N MET A 118 12.79 18.85 -4.82
CA MET A 118 11.86 18.63 -5.95
C MET A 118 10.52 19.33 -5.70
N ARG A 119 9.95 19.21 -4.50
CA ARG A 119 8.72 19.89 -4.12
C ARG A 119 8.85 21.40 -4.23
N GLN A 120 9.93 21.96 -3.72
CA GLN A 120 10.16 23.41 -3.79
C GLN A 120 10.23 23.90 -5.24
N ARG A 121 10.82 23.11 -6.15
CA ARG A 121 10.88 23.44 -7.58
C ARG A 121 9.50 23.39 -8.27
N ASN A 122 8.60 22.57 -7.75
CA ASN A 122 7.31 22.26 -8.36
C ASN A 122 6.13 22.86 -7.57
N ASP A 123 6.31 24.06 -7.00
CA ASP A 123 5.27 24.79 -6.26
C ASP A 123 4.61 23.96 -5.13
N GLY A 124 5.38 23.09 -4.49
CA GLY A 124 4.94 22.22 -3.40
C GLY A 124 4.27 20.91 -3.84
N ARG A 125 4.37 20.53 -5.11
CA ARG A 125 3.82 19.29 -5.68
C ARG A 125 4.89 18.28 -6.09
N LEU A 126 4.49 17.03 -6.23
CA LEU A 126 5.26 15.98 -6.91
C LEU A 126 4.37 15.28 -7.92
N SER A 127 4.98 14.71 -8.95
CA SER A 127 4.26 14.02 -10.02
C SER A 127 4.68 12.56 -10.14
N PHE A 128 3.84 11.76 -10.79
CA PHE A 128 4.05 10.34 -11.02
C PHE A 128 5.40 10.08 -11.68
N PHE A 129 5.75 10.86 -12.70
CA PHE A 129 7.05 10.83 -13.37
C PHE A 129 7.78 12.15 -13.21
N MET A 130 9.04 12.08 -12.80
CA MET A 130 9.95 13.22 -12.73
C MET A 130 11.34 12.83 -13.20
N THR A 131 12.11 13.78 -13.74
CA THR A 131 13.55 13.57 -13.95
C THR A 131 14.31 13.59 -12.61
N PRO A 132 15.59 13.18 -12.55
CA PRO A 132 16.42 13.32 -11.35
C PRO A 132 16.49 14.76 -10.81
N GLU A 133 16.33 15.76 -11.68
CA GLU A 133 16.31 17.17 -11.31
C GLU A 133 14.94 17.65 -10.78
N GLY A 134 13.92 16.79 -10.82
CA GLY A 134 12.56 17.10 -10.35
C GLY A 134 11.62 17.66 -11.41
N GLU A 135 11.99 17.69 -12.69
CA GLU A 135 11.10 18.16 -13.75
C GLU A 135 10.04 17.10 -14.07
N PRO A 136 8.74 17.41 -13.96
CA PRO A 136 7.71 16.42 -14.21
C PRO A 136 7.52 16.20 -15.71
N PHE A 137 7.17 14.96 -16.07
CA PHE A 137 6.91 14.60 -17.46
C PHE A 137 5.76 13.61 -17.58
N SER A 138 5.13 13.60 -18.75
CA SER A 138 4.16 12.59 -19.18
C SER A 138 4.78 11.71 -20.26
N LEU A 139 4.06 10.71 -20.75
CA LEU A 139 4.47 9.91 -21.91
C LEU A 139 3.60 10.30 -23.11
N ASP A 140 4.24 10.53 -24.27
CA ASP A 140 3.51 10.70 -25.52
C ASP A 140 3.01 9.36 -26.10
N ASP A 141 2.29 9.40 -27.21
CA ASP A 141 1.76 8.20 -27.91
C ASP A 141 2.84 7.18 -28.31
N SER A 142 4.11 7.61 -28.37
CA SER A 142 5.27 6.76 -28.68
C SER A 142 6.01 6.27 -27.43
N GLY A 143 5.47 6.56 -26.24
CA GLY A 143 6.05 6.22 -24.94
C GLY A 143 7.30 7.02 -24.60
N GLN A 144 7.50 8.20 -25.23
CA GLN A 144 8.64 9.07 -24.94
C GLN A 144 8.29 10.14 -23.89
N PRO A 145 9.24 10.54 -23.04
CA PRO A 145 9.02 11.59 -22.06
C PRO A 145 8.68 12.94 -22.71
N GLN A 146 7.57 13.52 -22.27
CA GLN A 146 7.13 14.88 -22.62
C GLN A 146 7.04 15.73 -21.35
N PRO A 147 7.98 16.65 -21.11
CA PRO A 147 7.97 17.52 -19.93
C PRO A 147 6.73 18.41 -19.86
N PHE A 148 6.30 18.73 -18.65
CA PHE A 148 5.27 19.73 -18.40
C PHE A 148 5.62 20.59 -17.16
N SER A 149 4.86 21.65 -16.93
CA SER A 149 4.98 22.47 -15.72
C SER A 149 3.76 22.26 -14.82
N MET A 150 3.99 22.08 -13.53
CA MET A 150 2.92 22.12 -12.54
C MET A 150 2.66 23.58 -12.16
N ALA A 151 1.43 24.04 -12.36
CA ALA A 151 0.98 25.34 -11.87
C ALA A 151 0.63 25.27 -10.37
N ALA A 152 0.54 26.42 -9.71
CA ALA A 152 0.21 26.48 -8.27
C ALA A 152 -1.17 25.88 -7.92
N ASP A 153 -2.10 25.83 -8.88
CA ASP A 153 -3.44 25.25 -8.76
C ASP A 153 -3.52 23.80 -9.27
N HIS A 154 -2.38 23.16 -9.58
CA HIS A 154 -2.36 21.76 -9.96
C HIS A 154 -2.93 20.89 -8.83
N PRO A 155 -3.87 19.97 -9.14
CA PRO A 155 -4.53 19.15 -8.13
C PRO A 155 -3.52 18.25 -7.42
N TYR A 156 -3.80 17.94 -6.15
CA TYR A 156 -3.05 16.90 -5.45
C TYR A 156 -3.39 15.53 -6.03
N GLY A 157 -2.37 14.69 -6.19
CA GLY A 157 -2.50 13.32 -6.66
C GLY A 157 -1.87 12.28 -5.74
N PHE A 158 -1.76 11.05 -6.22
CA PHE A 158 -1.20 9.95 -5.44
C PHE A 158 0.29 10.13 -5.17
N SER A 159 1.03 10.79 -6.07
CA SER A 159 2.43 11.16 -5.79
C SER A 159 2.54 12.06 -4.59
N ASP A 160 1.63 13.03 -4.46
CA ASP A 160 1.58 13.90 -3.29
C ASP A 160 1.20 13.12 -2.04
N LEU A 161 0.18 12.25 -2.12
CA LEU A 161 -0.28 11.43 -1.00
C LEU A 161 0.83 10.53 -0.44
N PHE A 162 1.48 9.73 -1.30
CA PHE A 162 2.58 8.86 -0.88
C PHE A 162 3.77 9.66 -0.35
N SER A 163 4.09 10.80 -0.98
CA SER A 163 5.23 11.61 -0.56
C SER A 163 4.97 12.35 0.75
N ALA A 164 3.78 12.90 0.97
CA ALA A 164 3.42 13.54 2.23
C ALA A 164 3.55 12.57 3.40
N LYS A 165 3.01 11.36 3.23
CA LYS A 165 3.09 10.27 4.20
C LYS A 165 4.54 9.85 4.45
N GLY A 166 5.30 9.56 3.39
CA GLY A 166 6.70 9.17 3.49
C GLY A 166 7.59 10.23 4.14
N MET A 167 7.43 11.49 3.73
CA MET A 167 8.17 12.61 4.30
C MET A 167 7.88 12.80 5.78
N PHE A 168 6.61 12.64 6.21
CA PHE A 168 6.28 12.71 7.64
C PHE A 168 6.93 11.57 8.41
N ALA A 169 6.81 10.32 7.93
CA ALA A 169 7.42 9.14 8.57
C ALA A 169 8.93 9.32 8.77
N ALA A 170 9.61 9.76 7.71
CA ALA A 170 11.04 10.01 7.69
C ALA A 170 11.43 11.16 8.63
N ALA A 171 10.79 12.32 8.52
CA ALA A 171 11.14 13.49 9.31
C ALA A 171 10.91 13.26 10.82
N ASP A 172 9.79 12.64 11.18
CA ASP A 172 9.48 12.29 12.57
C ASP A 172 10.51 11.28 13.12
N TRP A 173 10.97 10.32 12.31
CA TRP A 173 11.97 9.33 12.76
C TRP A 173 13.38 9.92 12.86
N LEU A 174 13.73 10.84 11.96
CA LEU A 174 15.01 11.55 11.96
C LEU A 174 15.08 12.62 13.06
N GLY A 175 13.94 13.00 13.64
CA GLY A 175 13.86 14.12 14.58
C GLY A 175 14.04 15.49 13.91
N ASP A 176 13.79 15.59 12.60
CA ASP A 176 13.83 16.85 11.86
C ASP A 176 12.49 17.59 12.01
N GLY A 177 12.40 18.45 13.02
CA GLY A 177 11.18 19.20 13.33
C GLY A 177 10.72 20.13 12.20
N ALA A 178 11.64 20.67 11.40
CA ALA A 178 11.29 21.55 10.29
C ALA A 178 10.67 20.75 9.13
N ALA A 179 11.30 19.65 8.73
CA ALA A 179 10.75 18.76 7.72
C ALA A 179 9.44 18.10 8.20
N LYS A 180 9.31 17.78 9.50
CA LYS A 180 8.08 17.22 10.07
C LYS A 180 6.92 18.21 9.95
N GLY A 181 7.14 19.48 10.29
CA GLY A 181 6.12 20.53 10.14
C GLY A 181 5.68 20.73 8.68
N GLU A 182 6.63 20.72 7.75
CA GLU A 182 6.37 20.79 6.31
C GLU A 182 5.52 19.60 5.83
N ALA A 183 5.89 18.38 6.22
CA ALA A 183 5.19 17.16 5.82
C ALA A 183 3.81 17.04 6.45
N LEU A 184 3.63 17.53 7.68
CA LEU A 184 2.31 17.58 8.34
C LEU A 184 1.36 18.54 7.60
N ALA A 185 1.84 19.73 7.25
CA ALA A 185 1.05 20.68 6.46
C ALA A 185 0.67 20.09 5.09
N TYR A 186 1.59 19.39 4.46
CA TYR A 186 1.36 18.71 3.18
C TYR A 186 0.31 17.60 3.31
N THR A 187 0.43 16.75 4.34
CA THR A 187 -0.54 15.66 4.59
C THR A 187 -1.95 16.22 4.81
N ARG A 188 -2.08 17.33 5.55
CA ARG A 188 -3.38 18.01 5.75
C ARG A 188 -3.94 18.58 4.46
N ALA A 189 -3.11 19.16 3.60
CA ALA A 189 -3.56 19.72 2.33
C ALA A 189 -4.02 18.62 1.33
N VAL A 190 -3.36 17.46 1.34
CA VAL A 190 -3.81 16.28 0.57
C VAL A 190 -5.14 15.77 1.11
N ASP A 191 -5.29 15.65 2.44
CA ASP A 191 -6.54 15.22 3.07
C ASP A 191 -7.71 16.18 2.79
N GLU A 192 -7.45 17.48 2.79
CA GLU A 192 -8.42 18.51 2.39
C GLU A 192 -8.84 18.33 0.92
N ALA A 193 -7.88 18.08 0.01
CA ALA A 193 -8.21 17.84 -1.39
C ALA A 193 -9.04 16.56 -1.62
N ILE A 194 -8.82 15.52 -0.81
CA ILE A 194 -9.66 14.31 -0.80
C ILE A 194 -11.06 14.68 -0.30
N HIS A 195 -11.16 15.42 0.80
CA HIS A 195 -12.43 15.82 1.38
C HIS A 195 -13.27 16.70 0.45
N GLU A 196 -12.63 17.66 -0.23
CA GLU A 196 -13.28 18.58 -1.17
C GLU A 196 -13.51 17.98 -2.56
N SER A 197 -13.15 16.71 -2.77
CA SER A 197 -13.25 16.03 -4.07
C SER A 197 -12.48 16.75 -5.19
N THR A 198 -11.37 17.42 -4.84
CA THR A 198 -10.45 18.10 -5.77
C THR A 198 -9.19 17.28 -6.06
N PHE A 199 -8.94 16.21 -5.30
CA PHE A 199 -7.89 15.23 -5.57
C PHE A 199 -8.08 14.58 -6.95
N ARG A 200 -7.00 14.43 -7.72
CA ARG A 200 -7.02 13.76 -9.03
C ARG A 200 -5.85 12.81 -9.15
N SER A 201 -6.13 11.57 -9.57
CA SER A 201 -5.07 10.60 -9.84
C SER A 201 -4.10 11.17 -10.86
N ASP A 202 -2.81 11.15 -10.51
CA ASP A 202 -1.71 11.49 -11.40
C ASP A 202 -1.06 10.24 -12.02
N GLN A 203 -1.63 9.05 -11.76
CA GLN A 203 -1.12 7.79 -12.29
C GLN A 203 -1.20 7.77 -13.82
N ILE A 204 -0.08 7.44 -14.46
CA ILE A 204 -0.03 7.13 -15.89
C ILE A 204 -0.13 5.62 -16.04
N SER A 205 -1.13 5.13 -16.78
CA SER A 205 -1.33 3.69 -16.96
C SER A 205 -0.21 3.08 -17.81
N LEU A 206 0.41 2.03 -17.27
CA LEU A 206 1.45 1.24 -17.94
C LEU A 206 0.96 -0.18 -18.31
N ASP A 207 -0.27 -0.52 -17.92
CA ASP A 207 -0.96 -1.76 -18.28
C ASP A 207 -2.26 -1.40 -19.03
N PRO A 208 -2.40 -1.78 -20.31
CA PRO A 208 -3.62 -1.53 -21.08
C PRO A 208 -4.90 -2.13 -20.46
N LYS A 209 -4.78 -3.14 -19.59
CA LYS A 209 -5.92 -3.71 -18.85
C LYS A 209 -6.31 -2.88 -17.62
N ASN A 210 -5.46 -1.96 -17.18
CA ASN A 210 -5.70 -1.12 -16.00
C ASN A 210 -6.11 0.30 -16.43
N ARG A 211 -7.33 0.70 -16.09
CA ARG A 211 -7.86 2.04 -16.39
C ARG A 211 -7.66 2.94 -15.17
N ALA A 212 -6.54 3.66 -15.13
CA ALA A 212 -6.17 4.55 -14.02
C ALA A 212 -6.54 6.03 -14.26
N GLU A 213 -7.07 6.36 -15.45
CA GLU A 213 -7.36 7.74 -15.85
C GLU A 213 -8.60 8.32 -15.14
N PRO A 214 -8.59 9.61 -14.78
CA PRO A 214 -9.76 10.28 -14.21
C PRO A 214 -10.97 10.24 -15.16
N ARG A 215 -12.17 10.04 -14.60
CA ARG A 215 -13.45 10.03 -15.33
C ARG A 215 -14.47 10.91 -14.62
N ASP A 216 -15.27 11.64 -15.38
CA ASP A 216 -16.35 12.46 -14.82
C ASP A 216 -17.38 11.57 -14.10
N GLY A 217 -17.82 12.00 -12.91
CA GLY A 217 -18.79 11.27 -12.08
C GLY A 217 -18.29 9.92 -11.54
N TYR A 218 -16.98 9.68 -11.55
CA TYR A 218 -16.36 8.43 -11.08
C TYR A 218 -15.39 8.71 -9.93
N HIS A 219 -15.86 8.52 -8.69
CA HIS A 219 -15.11 8.89 -7.49
C HIS A 219 -14.55 7.63 -6.81
N THR A 220 -13.25 7.41 -6.97
CA THR A 220 -12.57 6.22 -6.43
C THR A 220 -12.21 6.36 -4.95
N HIS A 221 -12.32 5.26 -4.20
CA HIS A 221 -11.95 5.24 -2.78
C HIS A 221 -10.45 5.31 -2.48
N GLY A 222 -9.59 4.88 -3.43
CA GLY A 222 -8.18 4.58 -3.14
C GLY A 222 -7.40 5.69 -2.43
N ALA A 223 -7.72 6.96 -2.69
CA ALA A 223 -7.09 8.08 -1.99
C ALA A 223 -7.48 8.14 -0.50
N ALA A 224 -8.75 7.94 -0.16
CA ALA A 224 -9.25 7.89 1.22
C ALA A 224 -8.67 6.67 1.96
N MET A 225 -8.67 5.49 1.32
CA MET A 225 -8.03 4.28 1.83
C MET A 225 -6.56 4.50 2.19
N ILE A 226 -5.74 5.03 1.27
CA ILE A 226 -4.31 5.25 1.52
C ILE A 226 -4.08 6.34 2.59
N GLN A 227 -4.89 7.41 2.57
CA GLN A 227 -4.83 8.49 3.56
C GLN A 227 -5.17 8.00 4.98
N LEU A 228 -6.01 6.96 5.13
CA LEU A 228 -6.26 6.30 6.42
C LEU A 228 -4.95 5.76 7.04
N GLY A 229 -4.05 5.23 6.21
CA GLY A 229 -2.72 4.81 6.65
C GLY A 229 -1.87 5.98 7.17
N ALA A 230 -2.01 7.18 6.60
CA ALA A 230 -1.33 8.37 7.12
C ALA A 230 -1.90 8.79 8.48
N TRP A 231 -3.22 8.73 8.64
CA TRP A 231 -3.87 9.01 9.92
C TRP A 231 -3.51 8.01 11.01
N ALA A 232 -3.34 6.73 10.70
CA ALA A 232 -2.81 5.74 11.66
C ALA A 232 -1.43 6.15 12.21
N MET A 233 -0.54 6.62 11.33
CA MET A 233 0.79 7.09 11.71
C MET A 233 0.74 8.40 12.51
N LEU A 234 -0.09 9.36 12.10
CA LEU A 234 -0.26 10.65 12.78
C LEU A 234 -0.87 10.46 14.19
N THR A 235 -1.82 9.54 14.33
CA THR A 235 -2.37 9.14 15.63
C THR A 235 -1.29 8.51 16.52
N ALA A 236 -0.45 7.63 15.99
CA ALA A 236 0.67 7.06 16.75
C ALA A 236 1.71 8.12 17.17
N ALA A 237 1.86 9.18 16.37
CA ALA A 237 2.71 10.33 16.69
C ALA A 237 2.08 11.35 17.66
N GLY A 238 0.82 11.15 18.07
CA GLY A 238 0.11 12.03 18.99
C GLY A 238 -0.32 13.36 18.37
N GLU A 239 -0.46 13.43 17.05
CA GLU A 239 -0.89 14.65 16.36
C GLU A 239 -2.36 14.97 16.65
N ALA A 240 -2.64 16.24 16.93
CA ALA A 240 -3.98 16.71 17.22
C ALA A 240 -4.93 16.46 16.04
N ASP A 241 -6.19 16.13 16.36
CA ASP A 241 -7.28 15.82 15.43
C ASP A 241 -7.11 14.55 14.59
N ALA A 242 -5.97 13.84 14.69
CA ALA A 242 -5.68 12.68 13.86
C ALA A 242 -6.72 11.56 13.97
N ILE A 243 -7.27 11.35 15.18
CA ILE A 243 -8.32 10.34 15.41
C ILE A 243 -9.63 10.73 14.70
N GLU A 244 -10.06 12.00 14.78
CA GLU A 244 -11.29 12.42 14.11
C GLU A 244 -11.14 12.38 12.58
N SER A 245 -9.98 12.78 12.05
CA SER A 245 -9.72 12.70 10.62
C SER A 245 -9.70 11.26 10.10
N GLY A 246 -9.07 10.33 10.84
CA GLY A 246 -9.09 8.91 10.48
C GLY A 246 -10.49 8.30 10.58
N LEU A 247 -11.26 8.64 11.62
CA LEU A 247 -12.65 8.20 11.75
C LEU A 247 -13.54 8.73 10.62
N ARG A 248 -13.32 9.96 10.15
CA ARG A 248 -14.05 10.53 9.00
C ARG A 248 -13.84 9.69 7.73
N LEU A 249 -12.60 9.26 7.46
CA LEU A 249 -12.32 8.41 6.30
C LEU A 249 -12.87 7.00 6.48
N LEU A 250 -12.76 6.43 7.69
CA LEU A 250 -13.32 5.12 7.99
C LEU A 250 -14.84 5.10 7.80
N ASP A 251 -15.53 6.12 8.30
CA ASP A 251 -16.98 6.27 8.11
C ASP A 251 -17.31 6.49 6.64
N TYR A 252 -16.52 7.27 5.89
CA TYR A 252 -16.69 7.47 4.46
C TYR A 252 -16.61 6.14 3.69
N GLU A 253 -15.58 5.35 3.92
CA GLU A 253 -15.38 4.05 3.23
C GLU A 253 -16.53 3.08 3.52
N LEU A 254 -16.91 2.91 4.80
CA LEU A 254 -18.00 2.02 5.18
C LEU A 254 -19.36 2.53 4.66
N THR A 255 -19.55 3.85 4.61
CA THR A 255 -20.79 4.47 4.14
C THR A 255 -20.90 4.46 2.63
N TYR A 256 -19.83 4.60 1.86
CA TYR A 256 -19.93 4.82 0.42
C TYR A 256 -19.38 3.68 -0.42
N HIS A 257 -18.54 2.80 0.13
CA HIS A 257 -17.86 1.76 -0.64
C HIS A 257 -18.14 0.32 -0.21
N ALA A 258 -18.85 0.11 0.91
CA ALA A 258 -19.16 -1.21 1.44
C ALA A 258 -20.66 -1.53 1.48
N ASN A 259 -21.04 -2.77 1.13
CA ASN A 259 -22.37 -3.28 1.39
C ASN A 259 -22.45 -3.88 2.80
N ILE A 260 -22.90 -3.07 3.74
CA ILE A 260 -23.08 -3.43 5.15
C ILE A 260 -24.57 -3.37 5.49
N ASP A 261 -25.01 -4.28 6.35
CA ASP A 261 -26.40 -4.38 6.83
C ASP A 261 -27.42 -4.53 5.69
N GLY A 262 -27.01 -5.17 4.58
CA GLY A 262 -27.87 -5.42 3.42
C GLY A 262 -28.38 -4.16 2.72
N ARG A 263 -27.68 -3.02 2.86
CA ARG A 263 -28.07 -1.73 2.27
C ARG A 263 -28.35 -1.80 0.77
N TRP A 264 -27.60 -2.63 0.06
CA TRP A 264 -27.73 -2.86 -1.38
C TRP A 264 -28.22 -4.28 -1.66
N ALA A 265 -29.54 -4.44 -1.83
CA ALA A 265 -30.19 -5.75 -1.92
C ALA A 265 -29.74 -6.66 -3.08
N HIS A 266 -29.11 -6.09 -4.12
CA HIS A 266 -28.58 -6.83 -5.26
C HIS A 266 -27.09 -7.17 -5.15
N LEU A 267 -26.43 -6.71 -4.08
CA LEU A 267 -25.06 -7.05 -3.71
C LEU A 267 -25.05 -7.98 -2.49
N GLN A 268 -23.92 -8.63 -2.23
CA GLN A 268 -23.75 -9.52 -1.09
C GLN A 268 -23.20 -8.73 0.10
N GLU A 269 -23.53 -9.16 1.32
CA GLU A 269 -22.98 -8.58 2.54
C GLU A 269 -21.44 -8.65 2.51
N GLY A 270 -20.80 -7.52 2.77
CA GLY A 270 -19.36 -7.33 2.74
C GLY A 270 -18.78 -7.01 1.35
N ASP A 271 -19.59 -6.93 0.29
CA ASP A 271 -19.08 -6.52 -1.03
C ASP A 271 -18.54 -5.09 -0.95
N PHE A 272 -17.39 -4.84 -1.59
CA PHE A 272 -16.72 -3.55 -1.56
C PHE A 272 -16.34 -3.11 -2.98
N TRP A 273 -16.67 -1.89 -3.38
CA TRP A 273 -16.54 -1.40 -4.77
C TRP A 273 -15.58 -0.21 -4.90
N GLU A 274 -14.96 -0.11 -6.08
CA GLU A 274 -13.88 0.86 -6.33
C GLU A 274 -14.36 2.30 -6.38
N ALA A 275 -15.57 2.58 -6.87
CA ALA A 275 -16.02 3.94 -7.11
C ALA A 275 -17.51 4.17 -6.86
N VAL A 276 -17.82 5.41 -6.51
CA VAL A 276 -19.19 5.92 -6.43
C VAL A 276 -19.48 6.99 -7.48
N ASP A 277 -20.75 7.16 -7.80
CA ASP A 277 -21.26 8.28 -8.60
C ASP A 277 -21.38 9.58 -7.79
N ASP A 278 -21.84 10.65 -8.45
CA ASP A 278 -22.04 11.97 -7.82
C ASP A 278 -23.09 11.95 -6.69
N GLU A 279 -23.95 10.93 -6.67
CA GLU A 279 -24.94 10.69 -5.62
C GLU A 279 -24.42 9.77 -4.49
N GLY A 280 -23.17 9.32 -4.55
CA GLY A 280 -22.56 8.43 -3.57
C GLY A 280 -23.11 6.99 -3.63
N GLN A 281 -23.70 6.58 -4.75
CA GLN A 281 -24.14 5.20 -4.99
C GLN A 281 -23.01 4.41 -5.69
N PRO A 282 -22.98 3.06 -5.61
CA PRO A 282 -22.02 2.26 -6.37
C PRO A 282 -22.06 2.65 -7.85
N PHE A 283 -20.90 2.97 -8.42
CA PHE A 283 -20.81 3.31 -9.83
C PHE A 283 -21.07 2.07 -10.68
N VAL A 284 -22.14 2.12 -11.49
CA VAL A 284 -22.50 1.06 -12.43
C VAL A 284 -22.02 1.46 -13.82
N GLU A 285 -21.08 0.69 -14.37
CA GLU A 285 -20.58 0.90 -15.73
C GLU A 285 -21.72 0.71 -16.76
N PRO A 286 -21.59 1.29 -17.98
CA PRO A 286 -22.64 1.18 -19.01
C PRO A 286 -23.01 -0.27 -19.41
N ASP A 287 -22.11 -1.22 -19.21
CA ASP A 287 -22.31 -2.65 -19.46
C ASP A 287 -22.85 -3.41 -18.22
N GLY A 288 -23.13 -2.71 -17.12
CA GLY A 288 -23.69 -3.24 -15.89
C GLY A 288 -22.66 -3.73 -14.87
N VAL A 289 -21.36 -3.54 -15.14
CA VAL A 289 -20.29 -3.93 -14.21
C VAL A 289 -20.29 -3.02 -12.98
N ILE A 290 -20.12 -3.62 -11.81
CA ILE A 290 -19.75 -2.90 -10.58
C ILE A 290 -18.36 -3.37 -10.19
N LEU A 291 -17.37 -2.51 -10.45
CA LEU A 291 -15.96 -2.86 -10.30
C LEU A 291 -15.56 -2.96 -8.82
N SER A 292 -14.89 -4.06 -8.50
CA SER A 292 -14.17 -4.27 -7.25
C SER A 292 -12.72 -4.63 -7.56
N ASP A 293 -11.76 -4.00 -6.87
CA ASP A 293 -10.39 -4.50 -6.74
C ASP A 293 -10.29 -5.20 -5.38
N PRO A 294 -10.32 -6.55 -5.34
CA PRO A 294 -10.24 -7.28 -4.08
C PRO A 294 -8.98 -6.94 -3.27
N GLY A 295 -7.87 -6.62 -3.95
CA GLY A 295 -6.64 -6.20 -3.28
C GLY A 295 -6.82 -4.89 -2.53
N HIS A 296 -7.46 -3.89 -3.13
CA HIS A 296 -7.72 -2.61 -2.45
C HIS A 296 -8.69 -2.82 -1.28
N SER A 297 -9.74 -3.62 -1.44
CA SER A 297 -10.67 -3.89 -0.33
C SER A 297 -9.97 -4.56 0.86
N LEU A 298 -9.02 -5.46 0.61
CA LEU A 298 -8.24 -6.15 1.65
C LEU A 298 -7.17 -5.24 2.27
N GLU A 299 -6.55 -4.36 1.47
CA GLU A 299 -5.67 -3.30 1.96
C GLU A 299 -6.41 -2.33 2.89
N PHE A 300 -7.64 -1.92 2.52
CA PHE A 300 -8.53 -1.11 3.36
C PHE A 300 -8.75 -1.78 4.72
N VAL A 301 -9.13 -3.06 4.77
CA VAL A 301 -9.30 -3.79 6.04
C VAL A 301 -8.03 -3.72 6.89
N GLY A 302 -6.87 -3.95 6.28
CA GLY A 302 -5.58 -3.87 6.97
C GLY A 302 -5.25 -2.47 7.50
N LEU A 303 -5.49 -1.41 6.72
CA LEU A 303 -5.22 -0.02 7.11
C LEU A 303 -6.24 0.47 8.16
N ALA A 304 -7.51 0.09 8.03
CA ALA A 304 -8.55 0.37 9.00
C ALA A 304 -8.22 -0.23 10.35
N MET A 305 -7.86 -1.52 10.39
CA MET A 305 -7.47 -2.17 11.65
C MET A 305 -6.19 -1.56 12.25
N LYS A 306 -5.22 -1.17 11.42
CA LYS A 306 -4.02 -0.45 11.87
C LYS A 306 -4.36 0.90 12.51
N PHE A 307 -5.24 1.68 11.88
CA PHE A 307 -5.75 2.93 12.42
C PHE A 307 -6.50 2.72 13.74
N ILE A 308 -7.43 1.76 13.77
CA ILE A 308 -8.20 1.40 14.97
C ILE A 308 -7.25 1.07 16.13
N GLY A 309 -6.26 0.22 15.90
CA GLY A 309 -5.25 -0.14 16.90
C GLY A 309 -4.46 1.06 17.43
N ALA A 310 -4.06 2.00 16.55
CA ALA A 310 -3.36 3.22 16.95
C ALA A 310 -4.26 4.19 17.75
N ALA A 311 -5.54 4.27 17.39
CA ALA A 311 -6.50 5.19 17.99
C ALA A 311 -7.03 4.72 19.35
N GLN A 312 -7.19 3.39 19.54
CA GLN A 312 -7.90 2.82 20.69
C GLN A 312 -7.41 3.35 22.05
N ALA A 313 -6.09 3.49 22.23
CA ALA A 313 -5.49 3.91 23.50
C ALA A 313 -5.66 5.41 23.80
N GLN A 314 -5.99 6.22 22.79
CA GLN A 314 -6.03 7.68 22.86
C GLN A 314 -7.43 8.25 22.62
N ALA A 315 -8.38 7.39 22.22
CA ALA A 315 -9.74 7.75 21.87
C ALA A 315 -10.61 8.11 23.09
N SER A 316 -11.46 9.12 22.93
CA SER A 316 -12.57 9.42 23.84
C SER A 316 -13.64 8.31 23.80
N ALA A 317 -14.53 8.27 24.79
CA ALA A 317 -15.60 7.26 24.84
C ALA A 317 -16.50 7.24 23.59
N VAL A 318 -16.77 8.41 22.99
CA VAL A 318 -17.57 8.50 21.75
C VAL A 318 -16.79 7.95 20.56
N GLN A 319 -15.49 8.22 20.49
CA GLN A 319 -14.62 7.70 19.44
C GLN A 319 -14.44 6.19 19.57
N VAL A 320 -14.28 5.65 20.79
CA VAL A 320 -14.21 4.22 21.05
C VAL A 320 -15.44 3.50 20.51
N ALA A 321 -16.65 4.02 20.78
CA ALA A 321 -17.87 3.42 20.25
C ALA A 321 -17.91 3.36 18.70
N ARG A 322 -17.40 4.41 18.02
CA ARG A 322 -17.28 4.41 16.55
C ARG A 322 -16.27 3.37 16.05
N LEU A 323 -15.11 3.27 16.72
CA LEU A 323 -14.08 2.28 16.41
C LEU A 323 -14.59 0.84 16.59
N GLU A 324 -15.35 0.57 17.65
CA GLU A 324 -15.96 -0.74 17.91
C GLU A 324 -16.95 -1.14 16.80
N VAL A 325 -17.82 -0.20 16.39
CA VAL A 325 -18.74 -0.42 15.26
C VAL A 325 -17.98 -0.73 13.97
N ALA A 326 -16.97 0.06 13.63
CA ALA A 326 -16.17 -0.19 12.44
C ALA A 326 -15.44 -1.55 12.50
N THR A 327 -14.88 -1.90 13.66
CA THR A 327 -14.19 -3.18 13.89
C THR A 327 -15.10 -4.38 13.58
N ALA A 328 -16.39 -4.31 13.96
CA ALA A 328 -17.34 -5.38 13.75
C ALA A 328 -17.56 -5.75 12.26
N HIS A 329 -17.30 -4.81 11.33
CA HIS A 329 -17.45 -5.06 9.90
C HIS A 329 -16.20 -5.64 9.24
N MET A 330 -15.01 -5.49 9.85
CA MET A 330 -13.73 -5.80 9.22
C MET A 330 -13.57 -7.27 8.84
N ILE A 331 -14.04 -8.20 9.68
CA ILE A 331 -13.95 -9.64 9.41
C ILE A 331 -14.89 -10.05 8.26
N THR A 332 -16.07 -9.45 8.19
CA THR A 332 -17.03 -9.66 7.09
C THR A 332 -16.45 -9.18 5.76
N LEU A 333 -15.86 -7.98 5.75
CA LEU A 333 -15.20 -7.41 4.58
C LEU A 333 -13.97 -8.25 4.16
N LEU A 334 -13.17 -8.71 5.12
CA LEU A 334 -12.03 -9.60 4.88
C LEU A 334 -12.48 -10.87 4.15
N GLY A 335 -13.46 -11.58 4.71
CA GLY A 335 -13.93 -12.84 4.15
C GLY A 335 -14.55 -12.67 2.76
N ARG A 336 -15.44 -11.68 2.60
CA ARG A 336 -16.14 -11.46 1.33
C ARG A 336 -15.17 -11.14 0.21
N ASN A 337 -14.28 -10.18 0.42
CA ASN A 337 -13.41 -9.70 -0.67
C ASN A 337 -12.28 -10.70 -0.95
N PHE A 338 -11.82 -11.46 0.04
CA PHE A 338 -10.94 -12.61 -0.21
C PHE A 338 -11.62 -13.67 -1.09
N ASP A 339 -12.85 -14.07 -0.77
CA ASP A 339 -13.58 -15.06 -1.56
C ASP A 339 -13.92 -14.54 -2.98
N ASN A 340 -14.07 -13.22 -3.16
CA ASN A 340 -14.27 -12.60 -4.48
C ASN A 340 -13.00 -12.70 -5.35
N GLY A 341 -11.83 -12.44 -4.77
CA GLY A 341 -10.58 -12.28 -5.53
C GLY A 341 -9.66 -13.50 -5.57
N TYR A 342 -9.68 -14.38 -4.57
CA TYR A 342 -8.69 -15.44 -4.44
C TYR A 342 -8.84 -16.55 -5.49
N LEU A 343 -7.73 -16.86 -6.16
CA LEU A 343 -7.63 -17.90 -7.17
C LEU A 343 -6.82 -19.08 -6.60
N PRO A 344 -7.46 -20.14 -6.07
CA PRO A 344 -6.76 -21.22 -5.36
C PRO A 344 -5.84 -22.05 -6.26
N GLY A 345 -6.12 -22.13 -7.57
CA GLY A 345 -5.30 -22.84 -8.54
C GLY A 345 -3.91 -22.21 -8.71
N PRO A 346 -3.82 -21.02 -9.30
CA PRO A 346 -2.54 -20.33 -9.50
C PRO A 346 -1.96 -19.69 -8.22
N GLN A 347 -2.74 -19.67 -7.14
CA GLN A 347 -2.42 -19.12 -5.81
C GLN A 347 -2.07 -17.63 -5.87
N GLY A 348 -3.11 -16.80 -5.84
CA GLY A 348 -3.01 -15.34 -5.73
C GLY A 348 -4.38 -14.67 -5.74
N ILE A 349 -4.41 -13.35 -5.71
CA ILE A 349 -5.65 -12.56 -5.72
C ILE A 349 -5.69 -11.78 -7.04
N SER A 350 -6.82 -11.90 -7.76
CA SER A 350 -7.04 -11.21 -9.03
C SER A 350 -7.08 -9.69 -8.88
N LYS A 351 -6.73 -8.97 -9.94
CA LYS A 351 -6.71 -7.50 -9.94
C LYS A 351 -8.11 -6.88 -10.00
N ALA A 352 -9.08 -7.53 -10.62
CA ALA A 352 -10.42 -6.96 -10.77
C ALA A 352 -11.53 -8.02 -10.82
N PHE A 353 -12.65 -7.71 -10.18
CA PHE A 353 -13.83 -8.54 -10.04
C PHE A 353 -15.11 -7.73 -10.29
N ASP A 354 -16.09 -8.32 -10.96
CA ASP A 354 -17.41 -7.72 -11.14
C ASP A 354 -18.37 -8.23 -10.06
N LEU A 355 -18.82 -7.32 -9.20
CA LEU A 355 -19.76 -7.64 -8.12
C LEU A 355 -21.16 -7.99 -8.64
N ALA A 356 -21.56 -7.49 -9.82
CA ALA A 356 -22.87 -7.74 -10.39
C ALA A 356 -22.96 -9.16 -11.00
N SER A 357 -22.04 -9.51 -11.91
CA SER A 357 -22.04 -10.84 -12.55
C SER A 357 -21.28 -11.91 -11.77
N ARG A 358 -20.51 -11.53 -10.74
CA ARG A 358 -19.68 -12.40 -9.90
C ARG A 358 -18.58 -13.09 -10.70
N ARG A 359 -17.90 -12.35 -11.57
CA ARG A 359 -16.86 -12.87 -12.47
C ARG A 359 -15.56 -12.08 -12.34
N GLN A 360 -14.45 -12.77 -12.58
CA GLN A 360 -13.14 -12.12 -12.71
C GLN A 360 -13.11 -11.27 -13.98
N LEU A 361 -12.69 -10.02 -13.85
CA LEU A 361 -12.52 -9.08 -14.96
C LEU A 361 -11.06 -9.01 -15.41
N ASN A 362 -10.12 -9.08 -14.46
CA ASN A 362 -8.69 -9.15 -14.72
C ASN A 362 -8.05 -10.18 -13.79
N THR A 363 -7.61 -11.31 -14.36
CA THR A 363 -7.01 -12.44 -13.66
C THR A 363 -5.51 -12.29 -13.42
N ASP A 364 -4.89 -11.18 -13.83
CA ASP A 364 -3.52 -10.85 -13.42
C ASP A 364 -3.49 -10.64 -11.90
N MET A 365 -2.48 -11.20 -11.24
CA MET A 365 -2.34 -11.23 -9.79
C MET A 365 -1.09 -10.43 -9.37
N PRO A 366 -1.24 -9.16 -8.96
CA PRO A 366 -0.12 -8.37 -8.49
C PRO A 366 0.28 -8.79 -7.08
N TRP A 367 1.59 -8.83 -6.77
CA TRP A 367 2.09 -9.35 -5.50
C TRP A 367 1.56 -8.66 -4.26
N TRP A 368 1.37 -7.33 -4.33
CA TRP A 368 1.19 -6.47 -3.17
C TRP A 368 -0.08 -6.81 -2.39
N ASN A 369 -1.12 -7.33 -3.05
CA ASN A 369 -2.37 -7.67 -2.38
C ASN A 369 -2.20 -8.81 -1.36
N LEU A 370 -1.21 -9.70 -1.53
CA LEU A 370 -0.96 -10.81 -0.62
C LEU A 370 -0.41 -10.36 0.75
N PRO A 371 0.71 -9.62 0.88
CA PRO A 371 1.18 -9.13 2.17
C PRO A 371 0.19 -8.16 2.82
N GLU A 372 -0.52 -7.34 2.05
CA GLU A 372 -1.62 -6.50 2.59
C GLU A 372 -2.73 -7.36 3.22
N THR A 373 -3.11 -8.45 2.57
CA THR A 373 -4.11 -9.39 3.08
C THR A 373 -3.60 -10.19 4.28
N ILE A 374 -2.31 -10.57 4.31
CA ILE A 374 -1.67 -11.19 5.48
C ILE A 374 -1.78 -10.24 6.68
N ARG A 375 -1.47 -8.94 6.50
CA ARG A 375 -1.63 -7.93 7.55
C ARG A 375 -3.08 -7.81 8.01
N ALA A 376 -4.03 -7.71 7.08
CA ALA A 376 -5.45 -7.61 7.39
C ALA A 376 -5.94 -8.81 8.22
N ALA A 377 -5.65 -10.03 7.76
CA ALA A 377 -6.03 -11.25 8.46
C ALA A 377 -5.35 -11.39 9.84
N ALA A 378 -4.08 -10.99 9.95
CA ALA A 378 -3.37 -10.95 11.23
C ALA A 378 -4.07 -9.99 12.20
N PHE A 379 -4.37 -8.74 11.80
CA PHE A 379 -5.06 -7.79 12.68
C PHE A 379 -6.49 -8.19 13.05
N CYS A 380 -7.22 -8.87 12.16
CA CYS A 380 -8.56 -9.36 12.46
C CYS A 380 -8.57 -10.54 13.45
N LEU A 381 -7.49 -11.32 13.53
CA LEU A 381 -7.46 -12.55 14.31
C LEU A 381 -7.65 -12.34 15.84
N PRO A 382 -7.03 -11.34 16.51
CA PRO A 382 -7.25 -11.07 17.93
C PRO A 382 -8.65 -10.55 18.27
N VAL A 383 -9.37 -9.95 17.31
CA VAL A 383 -10.69 -9.33 17.53
C VAL A 383 -11.85 -10.24 17.10
N ALA A 384 -11.56 -11.43 16.56
CA ALA A 384 -12.56 -12.42 16.22
C ALA A 384 -13.40 -12.83 17.44
N GLY A 385 -14.72 -12.70 17.34
CA GLY A 385 -15.67 -12.93 18.44
C GLY A 385 -16.11 -14.38 18.60
N ASN A 386 -15.84 -15.25 17.63
CA ASN A 386 -16.20 -16.67 17.67
C ASN A 386 -15.23 -17.55 16.84
N ASP A 387 -15.35 -18.87 16.98
CA ASP A 387 -14.50 -19.84 16.29
C ASP A 387 -14.62 -19.75 14.75
N GLY A 388 -15.78 -19.40 14.22
CA GLY A 388 -15.99 -19.25 12.78
C GLY A 388 -15.19 -18.10 12.20
N GLU A 389 -15.26 -16.93 12.83
CA GLU A 389 -14.46 -15.75 12.48
C GLU A 389 -12.96 -16.00 12.64
N ARG A 390 -12.57 -16.68 13.73
CA ARG A 390 -11.17 -17.05 13.96
C ARG A 390 -10.65 -17.96 12.85
N ASN A 391 -11.42 -18.98 12.47
CA ASN A 391 -11.08 -19.91 11.40
C ASN A 391 -11.02 -19.21 10.04
N LEU A 392 -11.91 -18.25 9.79
CA LEU A 392 -11.87 -17.41 8.60
C LEU A 392 -10.55 -16.62 8.51
N CYS A 393 -10.17 -15.91 9.58
CA CYS A 393 -8.92 -15.16 9.61
C CYS A 393 -7.69 -16.05 9.40
N LEU A 394 -7.67 -17.23 10.06
CA LEU A 394 -6.57 -18.20 9.89
C LEU A 394 -6.50 -18.75 8.47
N ARG A 395 -7.64 -19.08 7.85
CA ARG A 395 -7.71 -19.53 6.45
C ARG A 395 -7.10 -18.49 5.52
N VAL A 396 -7.59 -17.25 5.60
CA VAL A 396 -7.12 -16.14 4.75
C VAL A 396 -5.62 -15.91 4.93
N LEU A 397 -5.13 -15.90 6.19
CA LEU A 397 -3.71 -15.76 6.48
C LEU A 397 -2.89 -16.90 5.86
N CYS A 398 -3.32 -18.15 6.02
CA CYS A 398 -2.61 -19.32 5.49
C CYS A 398 -2.57 -19.31 3.97
N ASP A 399 -3.71 -19.07 3.32
CA ASP A 399 -3.83 -19.10 1.87
C ASP A 399 -3.00 -17.98 1.22
N CYS A 400 -2.99 -16.78 1.83
CA CYS A 400 -2.16 -15.68 1.37
C CYS A 400 -0.67 -15.88 1.64
N HIS A 401 -0.29 -16.41 2.80
CA HIS A 401 1.11 -16.78 3.09
C HIS A 401 1.60 -17.83 2.10
N ASN A 402 0.81 -18.88 1.89
CA ASN A 402 1.16 -19.98 0.99
C ASN A 402 1.27 -19.51 -0.46
N ALA A 403 0.36 -18.63 -0.89
CA ALA A 403 0.42 -17.99 -2.21
C ALA A 403 1.64 -17.07 -2.34
N PHE A 404 1.95 -16.24 -1.34
CA PHE A 404 3.03 -15.26 -1.42
C PHE A 404 4.40 -15.92 -1.60
N ARG A 405 4.59 -17.13 -1.06
CA ARG A 405 5.81 -17.93 -1.28
C ARG A 405 6.10 -18.20 -2.75
N GLU A 406 5.08 -18.29 -3.60
CA GLU A 406 5.22 -18.48 -5.06
C GLU A 406 5.67 -17.19 -5.78
N PHE A 407 5.55 -16.04 -5.13
CA PHE A 407 6.03 -14.76 -5.63
C PHE A 407 7.46 -14.45 -5.18
N VAL A 408 7.86 -14.88 -3.99
CA VAL A 408 9.17 -14.57 -3.40
C VAL A 408 10.30 -15.16 -4.25
N ARG A 409 11.36 -14.37 -4.44
CA ARG A 409 12.61 -14.77 -5.14
C ARG A 409 13.76 -15.01 -4.15
N PRO A 410 13.97 -16.25 -3.66
CA PRO A 410 15.15 -16.60 -2.85
C PRO A 410 16.48 -16.27 -3.52
N ASP A 411 16.51 -16.26 -4.85
CA ASP A 411 17.68 -15.94 -5.67
C ASP A 411 17.84 -14.44 -5.97
N LEU A 412 16.87 -13.59 -5.58
CA LEU A 412 16.87 -12.16 -5.87
C LEU A 412 16.42 -11.34 -4.65
N HIS A 413 17.24 -11.36 -3.60
CA HIS A 413 17.07 -10.56 -2.38
C HIS A 413 15.74 -10.76 -1.63
N LEU A 414 15.06 -11.89 -1.86
CA LEU A 414 13.71 -12.16 -1.35
C LEU A 414 12.65 -11.13 -1.79
N MET A 415 12.92 -10.39 -2.87
CA MET A 415 11.89 -9.54 -3.49
C MET A 415 10.87 -10.42 -4.22
N ALA A 416 9.63 -9.96 -4.31
CA ALA A 416 8.57 -10.67 -5.01
C ALA A 416 8.60 -10.37 -6.52
N TYR A 417 8.23 -11.33 -7.36
CA TYR A 417 7.76 -11.01 -8.72
C TYR A 417 6.66 -9.97 -8.64
N GLN A 418 6.62 -8.99 -9.55
CA GLN A 418 5.54 -7.99 -9.53
C GLN A 418 4.18 -8.61 -9.87
N THR A 419 4.08 -9.30 -10.99
CA THR A 419 2.78 -9.80 -11.46
C THR A 419 2.91 -11.24 -11.90
N ARG A 420 1.95 -12.08 -11.51
CA ARG A 420 1.75 -13.42 -12.04
C ARG A 420 0.43 -13.46 -12.81
N ASP A 421 0.37 -14.19 -13.91
CA ASP A 421 -0.86 -14.37 -14.69
C ASP A 421 -1.76 -15.47 -14.11
N GLU A 422 -2.89 -15.74 -14.76
CA GLU A 422 -3.85 -16.79 -14.36
C GLU A 422 -3.29 -18.22 -14.37
N CYS A 423 -2.15 -18.45 -15.04
CA CYS A 423 -1.43 -19.72 -15.02
C CYS A 423 -0.41 -19.77 -13.86
N GLY A 424 -0.29 -18.69 -13.09
CA GLY A 424 0.68 -18.56 -12.01
C GLY A 424 2.10 -18.30 -12.50
N LEU A 425 2.29 -17.82 -13.73
CA LEU A 425 3.60 -17.52 -14.30
C LEU A 425 3.94 -16.03 -14.15
N PRO A 426 5.19 -15.67 -13.83
CA PRO A 426 5.60 -14.27 -13.82
C PRO A 426 5.44 -13.62 -15.20
N VAL A 427 4.82 -12.45 -15.24
CA VAL A 427 4.59 -11.67 -16.46
C VAL A 427 5.05 -10.24 -16.30
N ALA A 428 5.41 -9.60 -17.41
CA ALA A 428 5.95 -8.23 -17.44
C ALA A 428 4.87 -7.14 -17.31
N SER A 429 3.65 -7.50 -16.90
CA SER A 429 2.59 -6.51 -16.64
C SER A 429 2.97 -5.67 -15.44
N ILE A 430 2.91 -4.35 -15.60
CA ILE A 430 3.25 -3.37 -14.55
C ILE A 430 1.94 -2.96 -13.87
N PRO A 431 1.71 -3.32 -12.60
CA PRO A 431 0.42 -3.05 -11.97
C PRO A 431 0.21 -1.57 -11.67
N ALA A 432 1.28 -0.85 -11.31
CA ALA A 432 1.26 0.60 -11.13
C ALA A 432 2.60 1.23 -11.54
N THR A 433 3.70 0.76 -10.94
CA THR A 433 5.06 1.30 -11.16
C THR A 433 6.01 0.19 -11.60
N ALA A 434 6.95 0.49 -12.51
CA ALA A 434 7.90 -0.51 -12.98
C ALA A 434 8.96 -0.91 -11.93
N ASP A 435 9.16 -0.07 -10.92
CA ASP A 435 10.16 -0.28 -9.89
C ASP A 435 9.74 -1.39 -8.93
N ALA A 436 10.71 -2.16 -8.45
CA ALA A 436 10.47 -3.14 -7.39
C ALA A 436 9.98 -2.44 -6.11
N ASP A 437 9.25 -3.19 -5.28
CA ASP A 437 8.73 -2.72 -4.00
C ASP A 437 9.86 -2.12 -3.15
N PRO A 438 9.77 -0.84 -2.72
CA PRO A 438 10.77 -0.24 -1.84
C PRO A 438 10.65 -0.72 -0.37
N GLY A 439 10.03 -1.88 -0.15
CA GLY A 439 9.71 -2.43 1.17
C GLY A 439 8.41 -1.87 1.75
N TYR A 440 7.55 -1.28 0.93
CA TYR A 440 6.31 -0.64 1.38
C TYR A 440 5.21 -1.68 1.62
N HIS A 441 4.72 -2.29 0.54
CA HIS A 441 3.59 -3.24 0.64
C HIS A 441 4.03 -4.55 1.28
N THR A 442 5.20 -5.05 0.90
CA THR A 442 5.75 -6.29 1.46
C THR A 442 6.26 -6.07 2.87
N GLY A 443 7.24 -5.16 3.02
CA GLY A 443 7.97 -5.02 4.27
C GLY A 443 7.07 -4.56 5.42
N LEU A 444 6.41 -3.40 5.29
CA LEU A 444 5.61 -2.84 6.38
C LEU A 444 4.46 -3.76 6.78
N SER A 445 3.78 -4.38 5.82
CA SER A 445 2.64 -5.27 6.10
C SER A 445 3.07 -6.55 6.79
N LEU A 446 4.21 -7.12 6.40
CA LEU A 446 4.76 -8.29 7.06
C LEU A 446 5.28 -7.97 8.46
N LEU A 447 5.89 -6.79 8.69
CA LEU A 447 6.31 -6.36 10.03
C LEU A 447 5.12 -6.19 10.98
N ASP A 448 4.03 -5.59 10.51
CA ASP A 448 2.79 -5.47 11.26
C ASP A 448 2.22 -6.87 11.61
N ALA A 449 2.25 -7.82 10.67
CA ALA A 449 1.82 -9.19 10.92
C ALA A 449 2.71 -9.92 11.94
N ILE A 450 4.03 -9.69 11.94
CA ILE A 450 4.95 -10.25 12.96
C ILE A 450 4.56 -9.75 14.34
N ASP A 451 4.34 -8.45 14.52
CA ASP A 451 3.99 -7.87 15.82
C ASP A 451 2.69 -8.47 16.38
N VAL A 452 1.72 -8.76 15.52
CA VAL A 452 0.49 -9.46 15.94
C VAL A 452 0.77 -10.92 16.28
N ILE A 453 1.47 -11.67 15.42
CA ILE A 453 1.75 -13.09 15.62
C ILE A 453 2.58 -13.33 16.89
N ASP A 454 3.48 -12.41 17.23
CA ASP A 454 4.26 -12.41 18.48
C ASP A 454 3.39 -12.24 19.74
N SER A 455 2.18 -11.70 19.59
CA SER A 455 1.24 -11.44 20.69
C SER A 455 0.15 -12.52 20.88
N LEU A 456 0.02 -13.45 19.92
CA LEU A 456 -0.93 -14.58 19.98
C LEU A 456 -0.42 -15.70 20.89
#